data_AF-A0A5E4ZDE6-F1
#
_entry.id   AF-A0A5E4ZDE6-F1
#
_cell.length_a   1.000
_cell.length_b   1.000
_cell.length_c   1.000
_cell.angle_alpha   90.00
_cell.angle_beta   90.00
_cell.angle_gamma   90.00
#
_symmetry.space_group_name_H-M   'P 1'
#
loop_
_entity.id
_entity.type
_entity.pdbx_description
1 polymer ?
#
loop_
_entity_poly.entity_id
_entity_poly.type
_entity_poly.pdbx_seq_one_letter_code
_entity_poly.pdbx_strand_id
1 'polypeptide(L)'
;MNNSVEDEVIFNMPLHTAYERLCVQAFPSLDSDVKVSDFRHLVSAESLSDDGYYAFLVECGVQAKLILGYENDASSVRQVFLERDEFQRVVREAIKKFCGQRFDGGTGLGG
;
A
#
# COMPACT_ATOMS: atom_id res chain seq x y z
N MET A 1 8.83 12.24 11.70
CA MET A 1 8.41 12.03 10.31
C MET A 1 7.06 11.33 10.38
N ASN A 2 5.98 12.07 10.13
CA ASN A 2 4.63 11.52 10.18
C ASN A 2 4.40 10.69 8.91
N ASN A 3 4.79 9.41 8.93
CA ASN A 3 4.48 8.43 7.89
C ASN A 3 3.01 7.98 7.97
N SER A 4 2.13 8.88 8.39
CA SER A 4 0.71 8.61 8.52
C SER A 4 0.11 8.68 7.13
N VAL A 5 -0.55 7.60 6.72
CA VAL A 5 -1.36 7.53 5.49
C VAL A 5 -2.77 8.08 5.74
N GLU A 6 -2.92 8.90 6.78
CA GLU A 6 -4.19 9.52 7.15
C GLU A 6 -4.51 10.65 6.19
N ASP A 7 -5.56 10.45 5.39
CA ASP A 7 -6.06 11.43 4.43
C ASP A 7 -7.58 11.34 4.40
N GLU A 8 -8.22 12.15 5.24
CA GLU A 8 -9.69 12.23 5.35
C GLU A 8 -10.34 12.64 4.04
N VAL A 9 -9.65 13.45 3.23
CA VAL A 9 -10.15 13.95 1.95
C VAL A 9 -10.24 12.82 0.93
N ILE A 10 -9.17 12.03 0.79
CA ILE A 10 -9.18 10.83 -0.08
C ILE A 10 -10.11 9.76 0.49
N PHE A 11 -10.15 9.59 1.82
CA PHE A 11 -10.99 8.59 2.46
C PHE A 11 -12.48 8.80 2.18
N ASN A 12 -12.95 10.05 2.20
CA ASN A 12 -14.36 10.40 1.96
C ASN A 12 -14.70 10.61 0.47
N MET A 13 -13.73 10.55 -0.44
CA MET A 13 -14.01 10.66 -1.88
C MET A 13 -14.71 9.43 -2.45
N PRO A 14 -15.44 9.60 -3.58
CA PRO A 14 -15.91 8.48 -4.38
C PRO A 14 -14.74 7.59 -4.80
N LEU A 15 -14.95 6.27 -4.77
CA LEU A 15 -13.92 5.25 -5.00
C LEU A 15 -13.07 5.52 -6.25
N HIS A 16 -13.72 5.75 -7.40
CA HIS A 16 -13.02 5.96 -8.67
C HIS A 16 -12.20 7.25 -8.66
N THR A 17 -12.75 8.33 -8.11
CA THR A 17 -12.05 9.62 -7.97
C THR A 17 -10.86 9.53 -7.03
N ALA A 18 -11.02 8.81 -5.93
CA ALA A 18 -9.93 8.55 -4.99
C ALA A 18 -8.79 7.77 -5.67
N TYR A 19 -9.13 6.68 -6.38
CA TYR A 19 -8.16 5.86 -7.11
C TYR A 19 -7.41 6.65 -8.19
N GLU A 20 -8.13 7.39 -9.04
CA GLU A 20 -7.53 8.22 -10.09
C GLU A 20 -6.56 9.26 -9.51
N ARG A 21 -6.96 9.94 -8.43
CA ARG A 21 -6.12 10.92 -7.75
C ARG A 21 -4.84 10.29 -7.18
N LEU A 22 -4.96 9.10 -6.59
CA LEU A 22 -3.83 8.34 -6.07
C LEU A 22 -2.89 7.87 -7.19
N CYS A 23 -3.43 7.43 -8.33
CA CYS A 23 -2.64 7.05 -9.50
C CYS A 23 -1.87 8.24 -10.08
N VAL A 24 -2.50 9.42 -10.23
CA VAL A 24 -1.81 10.63 -10.70
C VAL A 24 -0.70 11.08 -9.76
N GLN A 25 -0.90 10.93 -8.45
CA GLN A 25 0.11 11.26 -7.45
C GLN A 25 1.30 10.28 -7.46
N ALA A 26 1.03 8.98 -7.58
CA ALA A 26 2.05 7.94 -7.60
C ALA A 26 2.81 7.87 -8.94
N PHE A 27 2.10 8.07 -10.05
CA PHE A 27 2.62 7.96 -11.41
C PHE A 27 2.36 9.25 -12.20
N PRO A 28 3.05 10.36 -11.82
CA PRO A 28 2.91 11.62 -12.52
C PRO A 28 3.36 11.49 -13.97
N SER A 29 2.53 11.98 -14.90
CA SER A 29 2.91 12.10 -16.31
C SER A 29 3.97 13.20 -16.48
N LEU A 30 4.73 13.14 -17.58
CA LEU A 30 5.75 14.15 -17.93
C LEU A 30 5.19 15.58 -18.02
N ASP A 31 3.89 15.73 -18.29
CA ASP A 31 3.17 17.01 -18.36
C ASP A 31 2.50 17.44 -17.04
N SER A 32 2.59 16.63 -15.99
CA SER A 32 2.01 16.98 -14.70
C SER A 32 2.93 17.90 -13.90
N ASP A 33 2.36 18.93 -13.26
CA ASP A 33 3.08 19.82 -12.32
C ASP A 33 3.60 19.09 -11.06
N VAL A 34 3.37 17.77 -10.96
CA VAL A 34 3.80 16.91 -9.86
C VAL A 34 5.25 16.50 -10.09
N LYS A 35 6.17 17.24 -9.47
CA LYS A 35 7.62 17.05 -9.62
C LYS A 35 8.20 15.83 -8.89
N VAL A 36 7.44 15.19 -8.01
CA VAL A 36 7.88 14.06 -7.19
C VAL A 36 6.74 13.06 -7.06
N SER A 37 6.97 11.82 -7.49
CA SER A 37 6.05 10.72 -7.27
C SER A 37 5.77 10.52 -5.77
N ASP A 38 4.50 10.54 -5.39
CA ASP A 38 4.05 10.37 -4.02
C ASP A 38 3.57 8.93 -3.81
N PHE A 39 4.47 8.08 -3.31
CA PHE A 39 4.18 6.69 -3.00
C PHE A 39 3.67 6.47 -1.57
N ARG A 40 3.32 7.54 -0.82
CA ARG A 40 2.94 7.41 0.60
C ARG A 40 1.80 6.41 0.83
N HIS A 41 0.84 6.36 -0.09
CA HIS A 41 -0.31 5.47 0.01
C HIS A 41 -0.10 4.14 -0.71
N LEU A 42 0.93 3.98 -1.54
CA LEU A 42 1.12 2.78 -2.36
C LEU A 42 1.64 1.62 -1.50
N VAL A 43 0.87 0.54 -1.46
CA VAL A 43 1.20 -0.68 -0.69
C VAL A 43 1.26 -1.93 -1.56
N SER A 44 1.12 -1.80 -2.89
CA SER A 44 1.36 -2.91 -3.81
C SER A 44 2.76 -3.46 -3.65
N ALA A 45 2.87 -4.79 -3.64
CA ALA A 45 4.15 -5.46 -3.87
C ALA A 45 4.68 -5.09 -5.25
N GLU A 46 6.00 -4.99 -5.42
CA GLU A 46 6.62 -4.61 -6.70
C GLU A 46 6.13 -5.48 -7.87
N SER A 47 6.02 -6.79 -7.66
CA SER A 47 5.51 -7.71 -8.68
C SER A 47 4.07 -7.41 -9.12
N LEU A 48 3.22 -6.91 -8.21
CA LEU A 48 1.85 -6.52 -8.55
C LEU A 48 1.83 -5.19 -9.28
N SER A 49 2.67 -4.24 -8.85
CA SER A 49 2.82 -2.94 -9.51
C SER A 49 3.36 -3.09 -10.94
N ASP A 50 4.32 -3.99 -11.16
CA ASP A 50 4.89 -4.29 -12.48
C ASP A 50 3.86 -4.93 -13.42
N ASP A 51 2.94 -5.72 -12.87
CA ASP A 51 1.81 -6.30 -13.60
C ASP A 51 0.65 -5.29 -13.81
N GLY A 52 0.79 -4.04 -13.34
CA GLY A 52 -0.23 -2.99 -13.48
C GLY A 52 -1.29 -2.95 -12.37
N TYR A 53 -1.14 -3.74 -11.30
CA TYR A 53 -2.04 -3.74 -10.15
C TYR A 53 -1.56 -2.78 -9.06
N TYR A 54 -2.37 -1.75 -8.82
CA TYR A 54 -2.10 -0.73 -7.80
C TYR A 54 -3.05 -0.88 -6.62
N ALA A 55 -2.46 -0.99 -5.44
CA ALA A 55 -3.12 -1.09 -4.15
C ALA A 55 -2.67 0.09 -3.29
N PHE A 56 -3.63 0.87 -2.81
CA PHE A 56 -3.41 2.05 -2.01
C PHE A 56 -4.09 1.94 -0.65
N LEU A 57 -3.37 2.29 0.42
CA LEU A 57 -3.88 2.33 1.79
C LEU A 57 -4.12 3.77 2.22
N VAL A 58 -5.32 4.04 2.72
CA VAL A 58 -5.73 5.35 3.25
C VAL A 58 -6.36 5.15 4.62
N GLU A 59 -5.87 5.87 5.63
CA GLU A 59 -6.41 5.84 7.00
C GLU A 59 -7.30 7.06 7.27
N CYS A 60 -8.27 6.90 8.16
CA CYS A 60 -9.09 8.00 8.69
C CYS A 60 -9.61 7.63 10.08
N GLY A 61 -9.15 8.34 11.12
CA GLY A 61 -9.57 8.08 12.49
C GLY A 61 -9.19 6.66 12.97
N VAL A 62 -10.19 5.78 13.11
CA VAL A 62 -10.03 4.38 13.55
C VAL A 62 -10.17 3.36 12.42
N GLN A 63 -10.41 3.82 11.19
CA GLN A 63 -10.63 2.99 10.02
C GLN A 63 -9.51 3.16 9.00
N ALA A 64 -9.34 2.14 8.18
CA ALA A 64 -8.52 2.18 6.99
C ALA A 64 -9.33 1.71 5.78
N LYS A 65 -8.94 2.18 4.60
CA LYS A 65 -9.51 1.81 3.32
C LYS A 65 -8.37 1.37 2.41
N LEU A 66 -8.46 0.14 1.92
CA LEU A 66 -7.60 -0.40 0.89
C LEU A 66 -8.32 -0.26 -0.45
N ILE A 67 -7.76 0.52 -1.37
CA ILE A 67 -8.28 0.76 -2.71
C ILE A 67 -7.39 0.01 -3.69
N LEU A 68 -7.96 -0.85 -4.53
CA LEU A 68 -7.22 -1.66 -5.48
C LEU A 68 -7.77 -1.45 -6.88
N GLY A 69 -6.93 -1.50 -7.90
CA GLY A 69 -7.33 -1.47 -9.30
C GLY A 69 -6.20 -1.85 -10.24
N TYR A 70 -6.55 -2.02 -11.51
CA TYR A 70 -5.64 -2.30 -12.61
C TYR A 70 -5.47 -1.03 -13.46
N GLU A 71 -4.26 -0.48 -13.47
CA GLU A 71 -3.87 0.72 -14.22
C GLU A 71 -4.93 1.83 -14.22
N ASN A 72 -5.52 2.11 -15.38
CA ASN A 72 -6.57 3.11 -15.59
C ASN A 72 -7.95 2.47 -15.82
N ASP A 73 -8.09 1.16 -15.58
CA ASP A 73 -9.36 0.45 -15.74
C ASP A 73 -10.29 0.71 -14.55
N ALA A 74 -11.17 1.70 -14.71
CA ALA A 74 -12.18 2.04 -13.70
C ALA A 74 -13.05 0.84 -13.30
N SER A 75 -13.29 -0.13 -14.18
CA SER A 75 -14.16 -1.29 -13.90
C SER A 75 -13.52 -2.31 -12.96
N SER A 76 -12.18 -2.29 -12.86
CA SER A 76 -11.39 -3.14 -11.97
C SER A 76 -11.33 -2.60 -10.53
N VAL A 77 -11.69 -1.33 -10.31
CA VAL A 77 -11.48 -0.67 -9.01
C VAL A 77 -12.36 -1.30 -7.92
N ARG A 78 -11.75 -1.71 -6.81
CA ARG A 78 -12.40 -2.29 -5.64
C ARG A 78 -11.92 -1.58 -4.38
N GLN A 79 -12.72 -1.65 -3.32
CA GLN A 79 -12.31 -1.19 -2.00
C GLN A 79 -12.64 -2.22 -0.92
N VAL A 80 -11.80 -2.24 0.11
CA VAL A 80 -12.03 -2.99 1.35
C VAL A 80 -11.82 -2.03 2.52
N PHE A 81 -12.73 -2.07 3.48
CA PHE A 81 -12.58 -1.37 4.74
C PHE A 81 -11.92 -2.28 5.76
N LEU A 82 -10.97 -1.73 6.49
CA LEU A 82 -10.16 -2.42 7.49
C LEU A 82 -10.17 -1.59 8.78
N GLU A 83 -9.79 -2.23 9.90
CA GLU A 83 -9.40 -1.46 11.08
C GLU A 83 -8.09 -0.70 10.79
N ARG A 84 -7.88 0.43 11.47
CA ARG A 84 -6.59 1.11 11.43
C ARG A 84 -5.48 0.15 11.87
N ASP A 85 -4.32 0.24 11.22
CA ASP A 85 -3.16 -0.63 11.43
C ASP A 85 -3.34 -2.13 11.07
N GLU A 86 -4.52 -2.58 10.62
CA GLU A 86 -4.78 -3.98 10.31
C GLU A 86 -3.89 -4.49 9.17
N PHE A 87 -3.74 -3.70 8.11
CA PHE A 87 -2.87 -4.02 6.99
C PHE A 87 -1.41 -4.18 7.46
N GLN A 88 -0.92 -3.22 8.24
CA GLN A 88 0.43 -3.19 8.78
C GLN A 88 0.67 -4.40 9.70
N ARG A 89 -0.33 -4.81 10.49
CA ARG A 89 -0.28 -6.01 11.33
C ARG A 89 -0.10 -7.26 10.46
N VAL A 90 -0.93 -7.46 9.45
CA VAL A 90 -0.86 -8.63 8.55
C VAL A 90 0.49 -8.70 7.84
N VAL A 91 0.99 -7.58 7.31
CA VAL A 91 2.30 -7.53 6.65
C VAL A 91 3.43 -7.86 7.65
N ARG A 92 3.40 -7.30 8.86
CA ARG A 92 4.39 -7.63 9.90
C ARG A 92 4.37 -9.10 10.30
N GLU A 93 3.19 -9.72 10.38
CA GLU A 93 3.06 -11.15 10.66
C GLU A 93 3.60 -12.01 9.52
N ALA A 94 3.32 -11.64 8.27
CA ALA A 94 3.88 -12.32 7.10
C ALA A 94 5.42 -12.24 7.09
N ILE A 95 5.99 -11.06 7.35
CA ILE A 95 7.44 -10.87 7.46
C ILE A 95 8.02 -11.76 8.57
N LYS A 96 7.40 -11.78 9.76
CA LYS A 96 7.85 -12.65 10.85
C LYS A 96 7.82 -14.13 10.47
N LYS A 97 6.75 -14.57 9.80
CA LYS A 97 6.53 -15.97 9.44
C LYS A 97 7.48 -16.46 8.33
N PHE A 98 7.71 -15.62 7.31
CA PHE A 98 8.41 -16.03 6.10
C PHE A 98 9.84 -15.49 5.99
N CYS A 99 10.15 -14.37 6.66
CA CYS A 99 11.50 -13.80 6.71
C CYS A 99 12.19 -14.01 8.06
N GLY A 100 11.47 -14.42 9.10
CA GLY A 100 12.02 -14.69 10.44
C GLY A 100 12.84 -15.98 10.58
N GLN A 101 13.00 -16.78 9.52
CA GLN A 101 13.87 -17.97 9.51
C GLN A 101 15.21 -17.70 8.79
N ARG A 102 16.11 -16.98 9.46
CA ARG A 102 17.57 -16.88 9.19
C ARG A 102 18.17 -16.20 10.43
N PHE A 103 19.01 -16.79 11.30
CA PHE A 103 19.88 -17.97 11.27
C PHE A 103 19.95 -18.59 12.69
N ASP A 104 19.52 -19.84 12.86
CA ASP A 104 19.95 -20.68 13.99
C ASP A 104 20.56 -21.94 13.38
N GLY A 105 21.81 -21.81 12.97
CA GLY A 105 22.58 -22.88 12.35
C GLY A 105 23.99 -22.93 12.93
N GLY A 106 24.19 -23.81 13.93
CA GLY A 106 25.44 -24.49 14.31
C GLY A 106 26.66 -23.60 14.61
N THR A 107 27.24 -23.67 15.80
CA THR A 107 28.05 -24.86 16.15
C THR A 107 27.95 -25.21 17.64
N GLY A 108 27.37 -26.37 17.90
CA GLY A 108 27.89 -27.22 18.98
C GLY A 108 29.18 -27.87 18.50
N LEU A 109 30.26 -27.70 19.24
CA LEU A 109 31.34 -28.68 19.34
C LEU A 109 31.68 -28.79 20.82
N GLY A 110 31.13 -29.84 21.44
CA GLY A 110 31.77 -30.47 22.60
C GLY A 110 32.91 -31.36 22.12
N GLY A 111 33.93 -31.50 22.95
CA GLY A 111 35.13 -32.30 22.72
C GLY A 111 36.31 -31.74 23.49
#